data_AF-A0A1F8UN17-F1
#
_entry.id   AF-A0A1F8UN17-F1
#
_cell.length_a   1.000
_cell.length_b   1.000
_cell.length_c   1.000
_cell.angle_alpha   90.00
_cell.angle_beta   90.00
_cell.angle_gamma   90.00
#
_symmetry.space_group_name_H-M   'P 1'
#
loop_
_entity.id
_entity.type
_entity.pdbx_description
1 polymer ?
#
loop_
_entity_poly.entity_id
_entity_poly.type
_entity_poly.pdbx_seq_one_letter_code
_entity_poly.pdbx_strand_id
1 'polypeptide(L)'
;MLKNINKKGFTLLELVIVITILAILAAVAVQSFSGQGQGAKTSAHLSNLSQIENAAERYEVDFNWQESDFHTVIDSSHKLVSLGYLRKAVINPWKNDSAMEATDFGYVLDFNIIEINGKLKLQPVPRLVKLDAAGKVHSDKKEITNDIDNPSVADFTPGDTTDANYTEYFN
;
A
#
# COMPACT_ATOMS: atom_id res chain seq x y z
N MET A 1 24.94 -42.00 -60.98
CA MET A 1 25.49 -40.64 -60.79
C MET A 1 24.95 -40.07 -59.49
N LEU A 2 25.80 -39.83 -58.49
CA LEU A 2 25.39 -39.26 -57.19
C LEU A 2 25.68 -37.75 -57.18
N LYS A 3 24.63 -36.96 -56.94
CA LYS A 3 24.65 -35.49 -56.94
C LYS A 3 25.30 -35.02 -55.64
N ASN A 4 26.51 -34.44 -55.73
CA ASN A 4 27.17 -33.82 -54.58
C ASN A 4 26.34 -32.61 -54.11
N ILE A 5 25.79 -32.71 -52.91
CA ILE A 5 25.08 -31.62 -52.24
C ILE A 5 26.15 -30.83 -51.48
N ASN A 6 26.57 -29.69 -52.03
CA ASN A 6 27.46 -28.75 -51.34
C ASN A 6 26.75 -28.20 -50.10
N LYS A 7 26.95 -28.85 -48.95
CA LYS A 7 26.54 -28.32 -47.65
C LYS A 7 27.55 -27.26 -47.24
N LYS A 8 27.21 -25.98 -47.44
CA LYS A 8 27.93 -24.87 -46.81
C LYS A 8 27.71 -24.97 -45.30
N GLY A 9 28.76 -25.31 -44.56
CA GLY A 9 28.75 -25.35 -43.11
C GLY A 9 28.78 -23.94 -42.52
N PHE A 10 28.12 -23.75 -41.38
CA PHE A 10 28.15 -22.53 -40.58
C PHE A 10 29.58 -22.24 -40.13
N THR A 11 30.04 -21.00 -40.25
CA THR A 11 31.39 -20.63 -39.78
C THR A 11 31.39 -20.40 -38.27
N LEU A 12 32.49 -20.71 -37.60
CA LEU A 12 32.65 -20.39 -36.17
C LEU A 12 32.52 -18.88 -35.93
N LEU A 13 32.95 -18.07 -36.89
CA LEU A 13 32.89 -16.62 -36.82
C LEU A 13 31.45 -16.09 -36.76
N GLU A 14 30.55 -16.64 -37.58
CA GLU A 14 29.13 -16.28 -37.56
C GLU A 14 28.51 -16.58 -36.19
N LEU A 15 28.89 -17.69 -35.55
CA LEU A 15 28.40 -18.01 -34.22
C LEU A 15 28.94 -17.05 -33.14
N VAL A 16 30.23 -16.71 -33.22
CA VAL A 16 30.88 -15.81 -32.24
C VAL A 16 30.28 -14.41 -32.28
N ILE A 17 30.01 -13.87 -33.48
CA ILE A 17 29.40 -12.54 -33.61
C ILE A 17 27.99 -12.52 -32.99
N VAL A 18 27.19 -13.56 -33.22
CA VAL A 18 25.82 -13.66 -32.70
C VAL A 18 25.80 -13.70 -31.17
N ILE A 19 26.60 -14.57 -30.54
CA ILE A 19 26.63 -14.66 -29.07
C ILE A 19 27.18 -13.38 -28.43
N THR A 20 28.09 -12.69 -29.11
CA THR A 20 28.64 -11.41 -28.63
C THR A 20 27.57 -10.32 -28.61
N ILE A 21 26.79 -10.21 -29.69
CA ILE A 21 25.67 -9.25 -29.75
C ILE A 21 24.60 -9.59 -28.71
N LEU A 22 24.26 -10.88 -28.54
CA LEU A 22 23.31 -11.32 -27.51
C LEU A 22 23.79 -11.00 -26.09
N ALA A 23 25.08 -11.15 -25.80
CA ALA A 23 25.65 -10.80 -24.50
C ALA A 23 25.52 -9.30 -24.19
N ILE A 24 25.78 -8.44 -25.18
CA ILE A 24 25.65 -6.98 -25.05
C ILE A 24 24.17 -6.58 -24.83
N LEU A 25 23.26 -7.14 -25.63
CA LEU A 25 21.83 -6.88 -25.49
C LEU A 25 21.28 -7.33 -24.14
N ALA A 26 21.70 -8.51 -23.66
CA ALA A 26 21.32 -9.01 -22.35
C ALA A 26 21.81 -8.09 -21.21
N ALA A 27 23.03 -7.56 -21.30
CA ALA A 27 23.59 -6.66 -20.30
C ALA A 27 22.81 -5.33 -20.15
N VAL A 28 22.30 -4.77 -21.26
CA VAL A 28 21.50 -3.54 -21.23
C VAL A 28 20.05 -3.82 -20.82
N ALA A 29 19.48 -4.95 -21.24
CA ALA A 29 18.09 -5.32 -20.95
C ALA A 29 17.81 -5.43 -19.44
N VAL A 30 18.77 -5.90 -18.63
CA VAL A 30 18.60 -6.05 -17.18
C VAL A 30 18.34 -4.71 -16.48
N GLN A 31 18.94 -3.61 -16.95
CA GLN A 31 18.85 -2.30 -16.27
C GLN A 31 17.51 -1.60 -16.46
N SER A 32 16.73 -1.97 -17.48
CA SER A 32 15.48 -1.26 -17.84
C SER A 32 14.29 -1.54 -16.93
N PHE A 33 14.36 -2.57 -16.07
CA PHE A 33 13.19 -3.06 -15.31
C PHE A 33 13.12 -2.58 -13.86
N SER A 34 14.15 -1.92 -13.34
CA SER A 34 14.26 -1.66 -11.89
C SER A 34 13.45 -0.45 -11.36
N GLY A 35 13.15 0.55 -12.20
CA GLY A 35 12.63 1.85 -11.71
C GLY A 35 11.12 2.12 -11.86
N GLN A 36 10.40 1.41 -12.74
CA GLN A 36 9.00 1.74 -13.07
C GLN A 36 7.99 1.28 -12.01
N GLY A 37 8.42 0.45 -11.06
CA GLY A 37 7.54 -0.07 -10.02
C GLY A 37 7.14 0.96 -8.95
N GLN A 38 8.03 1.90 -8.60
CA GLN A 38 7.81 2.73 -7.40
C GLN A 38 6.68 3.75 -7.58
N GLY A 39 6.68 4.52 -8.67
CA GLY A 39 5.62 5.51 -8.91
C GLY A 39 4.23 4.88 -9.07
N ALA A 40 4.16 3.65 -9.60
CA ALA A 40 2.91 2.89 -9.67
C ALA A 40 2.40 2.47 -8.28
N LYS A 41 3.33 2.07 -7.38
CA LYS A 41 3.00 1.75 -5.98
C LYS A 41 2.53 2.98 -5.21
N THR A 42 3.22 4.11 -5.35
CA THR A 42 2.79 5.40 -4.75
C THR A 42 1.39 5.80 -5.24
N SER A 43 1.15 5.74 -6.55
CA SER A 43 -0.16 6.06 -7.13
C SER A 43 -1.27 5.13 -6.62
N ALA A 44 -0.97 3.84 -6.49
CA ALA A 44 -1.89 2.87 -5.91
C ALA A 44 -2.15 3.15 -4.42
N HIS A 45 -1.14 3.56 -3.66
CA HIS A 45 -1.28 3.91 -2.26
C HIS A 45 -2.20 5.12 -2.06
N LEU A 46 -1.98 6.20 -2.81
CA LEU A 46 -2.84 7.39 -2.77
C LEU A 46 -4.29 7.06 -3.19
N SER A 47 -4.45 6.22 -4.21
CA SER A 47 -5.77 5.75 -4.64
C SER A 47 -6.48 4.92 -3.55
N ASN A 48 -5.74 4.08 -2.82
CA ASN A 48 -6.29 3.32 -1.69
C ASN A 48 -6.74 4.24 -0.55
N LEU A 49 -5.94 5.25 -0.19
CA LEU A 49 -6.31 6.23 0.83
C LEU A 49 -7.62 6.94 0.47
N SER A 50 -7.70 7.49 -0.75
CA SER A 50 -8.91 8.18 -1.21
C SER A 50 -10.13 7.23 -1.25
N GLN A 51 -9.95 5.96 -1.62
CA GLN A 51 -11.06 4.99 -1.59
C GLN A 51 -11.58 4.75 -0.17
N ILE A 52 -10.69 4.65 0.82
CA ILE A 52 -11.06 4.47 2.22
C ILE A 52 -11.73 5.73 2.75
N GLU A 53 -11.16 6.91 2.50
CA GLU A 53 -11.70 8.20 2.94
C GLU A 53 -13.14 8.39 2.44
N ASN A 54 -13.36 8.23 1.13
CA ASN A 54 -14.70 8.28 0.54
C ASN A 54 -15.66 7.22 1.12
N ALA A 55 -15.15 6.04 1.51
CA ALA A 55 -15.97 5.01 2.13
C ALA A 55 -16.34 5.36 3.58
N ALA A 56 -15.41 5.95 4.32
CA ALA A 56 -15.61 6.41 5.68
C ALA A 56 -16.62 7.58 5.71
N GLU A 57 -16.48 8.57 4.84
CA GLU A 57 -17.44 9.67 4.73
C GLU A 57 -18.87 9.18 4.44
N ARG A 58 -19.02 8.20 3.55
CA ARG A 58 -20.32 7.57 3.29
C ARG A 58 -20.87 6.83 4.51
N TYR A 59 -20.01 6.11 5.23
CA TYR A 59 -20.41 5.42 6.45
C TYR A 59 -20.89 6.40 7.52
N GLU A 60 -20.20 7.54 7.68
CA GLU A 60 -20.58 8.58 8.65
C GLU A 60 -21.97 9.17 8.41
N VAL A 61 -22.40 9.25 7.15
CA VAL A 61 -23.75 9.74 6.80
C VAL A 61 -24.84 8.77 7.27
N ASP A 62 -24.57 7.48 7.22
CA ASP A 62 -25.54 6.43 7.54
C ASP A 62 -25.46 6.00 9.02
N PHE A 63 -24.27 6.07 9.62
CA PHE A 63 -23.96 5.60 10.96
C PHE A 63 -23.09 6.60 11.71
N ASN A 64 -23.38 6.81 12.99
CA ASN A 64 -22.47 7.55 13.87
C ASN A 64 -21.22 6.71 14.14
N TRP A 65 -20.06 7.34 14.07
CA TRP A 65 -18.79 6.72 14.44
C TRP A 65 -18.82 6.24 15.89
N GLN A 66 -18.14 5.12 16.15
CA GLN A 66 -17.87 4.61 17.49
C GLN A 66 -16.36 4.46 17.65
N GLU A 67 -15.84 4.55 18.89
CA GLU A 67 -14.39 4.38 19.15
C GLU A 67 -13.86 3.05 18.60
N SER A 68 -14.67 1.99 18.69
CA SER A 68 -14.33 0.66 18.16
C SER A 68 -14.14 0.60 16.65
N ASP A 69 -14.61 1.60 15.92
CA ASP A 69 -14.52 1.67 14.46
C ASP A 69 -13.18 2.24 13.99
N PHE A 70 -12.41 2.83 14.91
CA PHE A 70 -11.10 3.39 14.65
C PHE A 70 -9.97 2.53 15.23
N HIS A 71 -8.75 2.77 14.77
CA HIS A 71 -7.55 2.01 15.12
C HIS A 71 -7.66 0.51 14.82
N THR A 72 -8.58 0.13 13.92
CA THR A 72 -8.73 -1.24 13.44
C THR A 72 -8.22 -1.37 12.01
N VAL A 73 -7.61 -2.51 11.71
CA VAL A 73 -7.12 -2.81 10.37
C VAL A 73 -8.31 -2.99 9.44
N ILE A 74 -8.25 -2.37 8.26
CA ILE A 74 -9.27 -2.49 7.22
C ILE A 74 -9.07 -3.83 6.49
N ASP A 75 -9.53 -4.89 7.14
CA ASP A 75 -9.57 -6.24 6.60
C ASP A 75 -10.99 -6.61 6.12
N SER A 76 -11.23 -7.91 5.85
CA SER A 76 -12.55 -8.36 5.38
C SER A 76 -13.65 -8.30 6.45
N SER A 77 -13.28 -8.20 7.72
CA SER A 77 -14.21 -8.11 8.86
C SER A 77 -14.59 -6.66 9.21
N HIS A 78 -13.74 -5.70 8.85
CA HIS A 78 -13.97 -4.27 9.10
C HIS A 78 -15.33 -3.80 8.58
N LYS A 79 -16.04 -2.95 9.34
CA LYS A 79 -17.39 -2.47 9.02
C LYS A 79 -17.51 -1.87 7.62
N LEU A 80 -16.51 -1.07 7.22
CA LEU A 80 -16.45 -0.52 5.86
C LEU A 80 -16.51 -1.59 4.77
N VAL A 81 -15.93 -2.78 4.98
CA VAL A 81 -15.97 -3.87 4.01
C VAL A 81 -17.23 -4.72 4.18
N SER A 82 -17.54 -5.12 5.41
CA SER A 82 -18.66 -6.02 5.72
C SER A 82 -20.04 -5.39 5.45
N LEU A 83 -20.17 -4.07 5.60
CA LEU A 83 -21.38 -3.31 5.27
C LEU A 83 -21.39 -2.81 3.81
N GLY A 84 -20.34 -3.07 3.04
CA GLY A 84 -20.30 -2.80 1.60
C GLY A 84 -19.89 -1.39 1.17
N TYR A 85 -19.44 -0.53 2.08
CA TYR A 85 -18.87 0.79 1.73
C TYR A 85 -17.57 0.66 0.93
N LEU A 86 -16.82 -0.41 1.17
CA LEU A 86 -15.69 -0.90 0.39
C LEU A 86 -16.03 -2.27 -0.18
N ARG A 87 -15.83 -2.45 -1.48
CA ARG A 87 -16.07 -3.74 -2.15
C ARG A 87 -15.14 -4.85 -1.65
N LYS A 88 -13.92 -4.48 -1.23
CA LYS A 88 -12.91 -5.38 -0.67
C LYS A 88 -11.92 -4.57 0.16
N ALA A 89 -11.22 -5.23 1.08
CA ALA A 89 -10.07 -4.65 1.75
C ALA A 89 -9.01 -4.20 0.71
N VAL A 90 -8.52 -2.98 0.86
CA VAL A 90 -7.41 -2.45 0.04
C VAL A 90 -6.11 -3.17 0.41
N ILE A 91 -5.22 -3.32 -0.56
CA ILE A 91 -3.97 -4.06 -0.38
C ILE A 91 -2.82 -3.07 -0.43
N ASN A 92 -1.89 -3.20 0.53
CA ASN A 92 -0.64 -2.47 0.54
C ASN A 92 0.17 -2.78 -0.76
N PRO A 93 0.45 -1.77 -1.61
CA PRO A 93 1.21 -1.96 -2.85
C PRO A 93 2.63 -2.50 -2.66
N TRP A 94 3.20 -2.34 -1.47
CA TRP A 94 4.55 -2.81 -1.11
C TRP A 94 4.57 -4.16 -0.40
N LYS A 95 3.41 -4.84 -0.25
CA LYS A 95 3.32 -6.12 0.49
C LYS A 95 4.34 -7.19 0.05
N ASN A 96 4.71 -7.22 -1.23
CA ASN A 96 5.64 -8.22 -1.77
C ASN A 96 7.02 -7.63 -2.07
N ASP A 97 7.30 -6.42 -1.60
CA ASP A 97 8.59 -5.78 -1.81
C ASP A 97 9.60 -6.34 -0.80
N SER A 98 10.62 -7.04 -1.28
CA SER A 98 11.64 -7.66 -0.42
C SER A 98 12.63 -6.65 0.15
N ALA A 99 12.67 -5.43 -0.38
CA ALA A 99 13.54 -4.35 0.09
C ALA A 99 12.92 -3.58 1.27
N MET A 100 11.62 -3.74 1.51
CA MET A 100 10.90 -3.06 2.57
C MET A 100 10.29 -4.12 3.50
N GLU A 101 10.37 -3.90 4.80
CA GLU A 101 9.62 -4.62 5.84
C GLU A 101 8.09 -4.31 5.72
N ALA A 102 7.58 -4.09 4.50
CA ALA A 102 6.25 -3.64 4.15
C ALA A 102 5.20 -4.76 4.17
N THR A 103 5.64 -6.02 4.29
CA THR A 103 4.75 -7.18 4.56
C THR A 103 3.90 -6.96 5.80
N ASP A 104 4.46 -6.23 6.77
CA ASP A 104 3.87 -6.03 8.08
C ASP A 104 2.98 -4.79 8.12
N PHE A 105 2.75 -4.07 7.02
CA PHE A 105 1.95 -2.85 7.03
C PHE A 105 0.53 -3.08 6.48
N GLY A 106 -0.45 -2.49 7.18
CA GLY A 106 -1.87 -2.53 6.83
C GLY A 106 -2.52 -1.15 6.88
N TYR A 107 -3.60 -0.99 6.12
CA TYR A 107 -4.42 0.23 6.20
C TYR A 107 -5.31 0.18 7.43
N VAL A 108 -5.36 1.29 8.16
CA VAL A 108 -6.14 1.48 9.38
C VAL A 108 -6.99 2.73 9.21
N LEU A 109 -8.22 2.68 9.73
CA LEU A 109 -9.03 3.88 9.84
C LEU A 109 -8.72 4.56 11.18
N ASP A 110 -8.26 5.80 11.11
CA ASP A 110 -7.95 6.64 12.26
C ASP A 110 -8.86 7.88 12.23
N PHE A 111 -8.72 8.79 13.19
CA PHE A 111 -9.46 10.05 13.21
C PHE A 111 -8.62 11.23 13.67
N ASN A 112 -8.99 12.41 13.19
CA ASN A 112 -8.62 13.69 13.78
C ASN A 112 -9.84 14.28 14.48
N ILE A 113 -9.60 15.07 15.54
CA ILE A 113 -10.64 15.87 16.18
C ILE A 113 -10.61 17.26 15.53
N ILE A 114 -11.75 17.68 15.00
CA ILE A 114 -11.91 19.01 14.39
C ILE A 114 -13.10 19.73 15.01
N GLU A 115 -13.01 21.05 15.13
CA GLU A 115 -14.14 21.87 15.57
C GLU A 115 -14.90 22.41 14.35
N ILE A 116 -16.20 22.12 14.27
CA ILE A 116 -17.09 22.63 13.23
C ILE A 116 -18.30 23.30 13.91
N ASN A 117 -18.45 24.61 13.71
CA ASN A 117 -19.57 25.40 14.26
C ASN A 117 -19.74 25.28 15.79
N GLY A 118 -18.62 25.28 16.53
CA GLY A 118 -18.64 25.16 18.00
C GLY A 118 -18.91 23.76 18.53
N LYS A 119 -18.92 22.75 17.64
CA LYS A 119 -19.04 21.34 18.01
C LYS A 119 -17.79 20.59 17.58
N LEU A 120 -17.23 19.81 18.48
CA LEU A 120 -16.14 18.89 18.18
C LEU A 120 -16.69 17.71 17.39
N LYS A 121 -16.01 17.36 16.30
CA LYS A 121 -16.38 16.28 15.38
C LYS A 121 -15.17 15.41 15.07
N LEU A 122 -15.44 14.14 14.86
CA LEU A 122 -14.45 13.18 14.35
C LEU A 122 -14.36 13.32 12.84
N GLN A 123 -13.14 13.51 12.34
CA GLN A 123 -12.84 13.42 10.92
C GLN A 123 -12.10 12.10 10.67
N PRO A 124 -12.66 11.17 9.88
CA PRO A 124 -11.97 9.92 9.56
C PRO A 124 -10.75 10.18 8.68
N VAL A 125 -9.61 9.57 9.04
CA VAL A 125 -8.34 9.69 8.30
C VAL A 125 -7.76 8.30 8.07
N PRO A 126 -7.66 7.83 6.82
CA PRO A 126 -6.99 6.58 6.54
C PRO A 126 -5.48 6.73 6.70
N ARG A 127 -4.83 5.73 7.31
CA ARG A 127 -3.37 5.68 7.45
C ARG A 127 -2.83 4.29 7.11
N LEU A 128 -1.56 4.22 6.77
CA LEU A 128 -0.81 2.96 6.68
C LEU A 128 0.03 2.81 7.95
N VAL A 129 -0.15 1.69 8.65
CA VAL A 129 0.45 1.43 9.97
C VAL A 129 1.05 0.04 10.01
N LYS A 130 2.11 -0.14 10.79
CA LYS A 130 2.70 -1.45 11.05
C LYS A 130 1.80 -2.33 11.92
N LEU A 131 1.72 -3.58 11.56
CA LEU A 131 0.96 -4.64 12.19
C LEU A 131 1.91 -5.52 13.00
N ASP A 132 1.37 -6.11 14.06
CA ASP A 132 2.05 -7.17 14.80
C ASP A 132 2.01 -8.51 14.03
N ALA A 133 2.70 -9.53 14.57
CA ALA A 133 2.70 -10.87 14.02
C ALA A 133 1.31 -11.54 13.97
N ALA A 134 0.31 -11.00 14.67
CA ALA A 134 -1.07 -11.44 14.65
C ALA A 134 -1.94 -10.67 13.63
N GLY A 135 -1.36 -9.73 12.88
CA GLY A 135 -2.05 -8.91 11.89
C GLY A 135 -2.92 -7.80 12.50
N LYS A 136 -2.73 -7.48 13.79
CA LYS A 136 -3.39 -6.35 14.46
C LYS A 136 -2.49 -5.13 14.47
N VAL A 137 -3.07 -3.95 14.69
CA VAL A 137 -2.29 -2.72 14.89
C VAL A 137 -1.37 -2.92 16.09
N HIS A 138 -0.07 -2.68 15.92
CA HIS A 138 0.92 -2.85 16.98
C HIS A 138 0.57 -1.93 18.17
N SER A 139 0.41 -2.49 19.38
CA SER A 139 -0.06 -1.74 20.56
C SER A 139 0.89 -0.65 21.03
N ASP A 140 2.19 -0.77 20.73
CA ASP A 140 3.17 0.27 21.01
C ASP A 140 3.13 1.29 19.87
N LYS A 141 2.29 2.30 20.09
CA LYS A 141 2.16 3.54 19.32
C LYS A 141 3.52 3.92 18.71
N LYS A 142 3.57 4.14 17.38
CA LYS A 142 4.36 5.22 16.71
C LYS A 142 4.85 4.95 15.27
N GLU A 143 4.11 4.27 14.39
CA GLU A 143 4.63 4.05 13.03
C GLU A 143 3.61 4.43 11.93
N ILE A 144 3.42 5.73 11.68
CA ILE A 144 2.79 6.29 10.47
C ILE A 144 3.88 6.52 9.44
N THR A 145 3.60 6.32 8.16
CA THR A 145 4.56 6.68 7.13
C THR A 145 4.19 8.03 6.54
N ASN A 146 4.90 9.10 6.92
CA ASN A 146 4.71 10.43 6.31
C ASN A 146 5.35 10.51 4.91
N ASP A 147 6.09 9.49 4.51
CA ASP A 147 6.75 9.40 3.22
C ASP A 147 5.87 8.60 2.25
N ILE A 148 5.23 9.35 1.34
CA ILE A 148 4.34 8.89 0.28
C ILE A 148 5.10 7.99 -0.72
N ASP A 149 6.42 8.17 -0.83
CA ASP A 149 7.29 7.45 -1.78
C ASP A 149 8.05 6.30 -1.14
N ASN A 150 8.16 6.25 0.18
CA ASN A 150 8.78 5.15 0.92
C ASN A 150 8.12 5.02 2.29
N PRO A 151 7.13 4.13 2.48
CA PRO A 151 6.45 3.99 3.75
C PRO A 151 7.41 3.48 4.85
N SER A 152 8.11 4.42 5.48
CA SER A 152 9.05 4.25 6.57
C SER A 152 8.51 4.95 7.81
N VAL A 153 8.76 4.31 8.94
CA VAL A 153 8.29 4.55 10.31
C VAL A 153 8.39 6.02 10.77
N ALA A 154 7.26 6.63 11.14
CA ALA A 154 7.17 7.90 11.88
C ALA A 154 5.89 8.03 12.73
N ASP A 155 6.05 8.16 14.03
CA ASP A 155 5.10 8.41 15.13
C ASP A 155 3.59 8.63 14.83
N PHE A 156 2.79 7.57 15.00
CA PHE A 156 1.40 7.62 15.46
C PHE A 156 1.27 8.41 16.76
N THR A 157 0.69 9.61 16.68
CA THR A 157 -0.05 10.22 17.78
C THR A 157 -1.52 9.87 17.57
N PRO A 158 -2.10 8.92 18.31
CA PRO A 158 -3.55 8.78 18.36
C PRO A 158 -4.15 10.15 18.69
N GLY A 159 -5.35 10.44 18.20
CA GLY A 159 -6.17 11.48 18.83
C GLY A 159 -6.11 11.26 20.35
N ASP A 160 -5.82 12.31 21.11
CA ASP A 160 -5.47 12.19 22.53
C ASP A 160 -6.60 11.49 23.30
N THR A 161 -6.46 10.18 23.51
CA THR A 161 -7.43 9.37 24.28
C THR A 161 -7.43 9.76 25.76
N THR A 162 -6.58 10.71 26.18
CA THR A 162 -6.57 11.31 27.51
C THR A 162 -7.33 12.64 27.56
N ASP A 163 -7.92 13.10 26.44
CA ASP A 163 -8.83 14.25 26.43
C ASP A 163 -10.08 13.94 27.28
N ALA A 164 -10.38 14.81 28.24
CA ALA A 164 -11.52 14.66 29.15
C ALA A 164 -12.87 14.67 28.42
N ASN A 165 -12.92 15.16 27.17
CA ASN A 165 -14.12 15.25 26.35
C ASN A 165 -14.18 14.16 25.26
N TYR A 166 -13.31 13.14 25.32
CA TYR A 166 -13.21 12.08 24.32
C TYR A 166 -14.56 11.41 24.00
N THR A 167 -15.39 11.19 25.01
CA THR A 167 -16.73 10.59 24.86
C THR A 167 -17.75 11.51 24.20
N GLU A 168 -17.53 12.83 24.18
CA GLU A 168 -18.42 13.80 23.52
C GLU A 168 -18.28 13.77 22.00
N TYR A 169 -17.18 13.24 21.46
CA TYR A 169 -16.96 13.11 20.02
C TYR A 169 -17.85 12.07 19.34
N PHE A 170 -18.47 11.18 20.12
CA PHE A 170 -19.26 10.04 19.64
C PHE A 170 -20.77 10.24 19.81
N ASN A 171 -21.22 11.43 20.25
CA ASN A 171 -22.61 11.78 20.53
C ASN A 171 -23.19 12.82 19.57
#